data_AF-A0A2E6DU70-F1
#
_entry.id   AF-A0A2E6DU70-F1
#
_cell.length_a   1.000
_cell.length_b   1.000
_cell.length_c   1.000
_cell.angle_alpha   90.00
_cell.angle_beta   90.00
_cell.angle_gamma   90.00
#
_symmetry.space_group_name_H-M   'P 1'
#
loop_
_entity.id
_entity.type
_entity.pdbx_description
1 polymer ?
#
loop_
_entity_poly.entity_id
_entity_poly.type
_entity_poly.pdbx_seq_one_letter_code
_entity_poly.pdbx_strand_id
1 'polypeptide(L)'
;MLRLFVPMVFCTACAQQQEDAQKFCRFCGERLPGAALMQQLRNEAANIKAKKTGQASQTQQANLATLKAIELARQQGFNGQS
;
A
#
# COMPACT_ATOMS: atom_id res chain seq x y z
N MET A 1 -32.84 1.12 7.22
CA MET A 1 -32.22 1.81 6.06
C MET A 1 -30.76 1.38 5.98
N LEU A 2 -30.39 0.51 5.04
CA LEU A 2 -28.96 0.24 4.80
C LEU A 2 -28.37 1.45 4.06
N ARG A 3 -27.40 2.14 4.67
CA ARG A 3 -26.57 3.10 3.95
C ARG A 3 -25.70 2.31 2.97
N LEU A 4 -26.01 2.39 1.67
CA LEU A 4 -25.10 1.88 0.65
C LEU A 4 -23.78 2.65 0.75
N PHE A 5 -22.69 1.92 0.89
CA PHE A 5 -21.36 2.49 0.82
C PHE A 5 -21.11 2.98 -0.60
N VAL A 6 -20.96 4.29 -0.77
CA VAL A 6 -20.62 4.90 -2.06
C VAL A 6 -19.09 5.02 -2.12
N PRO A 7 -18.42 4.40 -3.10
CA PRO A 7 -16.97 4.52 -3.26
C PRO A 7 -16.58 5.96 -3.60
N MET A 8 -15.49 6.42 -2.99
CA MET A 8 -14.97 7.78 -3.09
C MET A 8 -13.62 7.82 -3.80
N VAL A 9 -13.39 8.89 -4.55
CA VAL A 9 -12.15 9.23 -5.24
C VAL A 9 -11.74 10.66 -4.89
N PHE A 10 -10.44 10.94 -4.92
CA PHE A 10 -9.93 12.31 -4.79
C PHE A 10 -9.54 12.86 -6.17
N CYS A 11 -9.91 14.10 -6.44
CA CYS A 11 -9.50 14.77 -7.67
C CYS A 11 -7.98 14.92 -7.71
N THR A 12 -7.35 14.54 -8.82
CA THR A 12 -5.90 14.59 -9.01
C THR A 12 -5.37 16.03 -9.19
N ALA A 13 -6.23 16.99 -9.49
CA ALA A 13 -5.85 18.39 -9.66
C ALA A 13 -6.03 19.24 -8.39
N CYS A 14 -7.18 19.12 -7.71
CA CYS A 14 -7.51 19.97 -6.56
C CYS A 14 -7.64 19.21 -5.23
N ALA A 15 -7.38 17.90 -5.21
CA ALA A 15 -7.44 17.04 -4.03
C ALA A 15 -8.79 17.00 -3.30
N GLN A 16 -9.87 17.49 -3.92
CA GLN A 16 -11.21 17.41 -3.34
C GLN A 16 -11.80 16.01 -3.48
N GLN A 17 -12.49 15.54 -2.43
CA GLN A 17 -13.18 14.26 -2.43
C GLN A 17 -14.42 14.32 -3.32
N GLN A 18 -14.62 13.30 -4.13
CA GLN A 18 -15.72 13.11 -5.06
C GLN A 18 -16.22 11.67 -4.98
N GLU A 19 -17.43 11.41 -5.45
CA GLU A 19 -17.91 10.05 -5.65
C GLU A 19 -17.27 9.44 -6.91
N ASP A 20 -16.98 8.14 -6.89
CA ASP A 20 -16.37 7.41 -8.01
C ASP A 20 -17.16 7.51 -9.33
N ALA A 21 -18.49 7.66 -9.22
CA ALA A 21 -19.38 7.77 -10.37
C ALA A 21 -19.28 9.13 -11.09
N GLN A 22 -18.67 10.14 -10.46
CA GLN A 22 -18.51 11.46 -11.05
C GLN A 22 -17.50 11.42 -12.20
N LYS A 23 -17.87 12.04 -13.33
CA LYS A 23 -17.02 12.16 -14.51
C LYS A 23 -16.10 13.38 -14.46
N PHE A 24 -16.50 14.40 -13.72
CA PHE A 24 -15.79 15.67 -13.58
C PHE A 24 -15.77 16.09 -12.11
N CYS A 25 -14.69 16.74 -11.69
CA CYS A 25 -14.57 17.30 -10.35
C CYS A 25 -15.55 18.46 -10.18
N ARG A 26 -16.41 18.39 -9.17
CA ARG A 26 -17.38 19.45 -8.87
C ARG A 26 -16.75 20.78 -8.45
N PHE A 27 -15.47 20.79 -8.08
CA PHE A 27 -14.78 21.98 -7.59
C PHE A 27 -13.90 22.65 -8.65
N CYS A 28 -13.16 21.88 -9.46
CA CYS A 28 -12.22 22.44 -10.45
C CYS A 28 -12.53 22.08 -11.90
N GLY A 29 -13.55 21.26 -12.17
CA GLY A 29 -13.93 20.85 -13.53
C GLY A 29 -13.01 19.81 -14.18
N GLU A 30 -11.91 19.41 -13.53
CA GLU A 30 -11.00 18.39 -14.05
C GLU A 30 -11.70 17.05 -14.30
N ARG A 31 -11.32 16.34 -15.36
CA ARG A 31 -11.92 15.05 -15.69
C ARG A 31 -11.44 13.98 -14.71
N LEU A 32 -12.39 13.27 -14.10
CA LEU A 32 -12.08 12.18 -13.20
C LEU A 32 -11.85 10.86 -13.98
N PRO A 33 -11.08 9.91 -13.41
CA PRO A 33 -10.79 8.62 -14.05
C PRO A 33 -12.06 7.78 -14.33
N GLY A 34 -13.12 8.02 -13.54
CA GLY A 34 -14.39 7.30 -13.60
C GLY A 34 -14.37 5.95 -12.87
N ALA A 35 -15.56 5.41 -12.62
CA ALA A 35 -15.76 4.25 -11.75
C ALA A 35 -15.04 2.97 -12.24
N ALA A 36 -15.02 2.72 -13.55
CA ALA A 36 -14.40 1.51 -14.11
C ALA A 36 -12.89 1.46 -13.84
N LEU A 37 -12.19 2.56 -14.17
CA LEU A 37 -10.75 2.65 -13.95
C LEU A 37 -10.41 2.66 -12.46
N MET A 38 -11.18 3.39 -11.64
CA MET A 38 -11.01 3.37 -10.18
C MET A 38 -11.17 1.95 -9.60
N GLN A 39 -12.11 1.16 -10.11
CA GLN A 39 -12.28 -0.23 -9.69
C GLN A 39 -11.06 -1.10 -10.06
N GLN A 40 -10.52 -0.93 -11.27
CA GLN A 40 -9.31 -1.64 -11.70
C GLN A 40 -8.12 -1.31 -10.80
N LEU A 41 -7.91 -0.03 -10.48
CA LEU A 41 -6.84 0.42 -9.59
C LEU A 41 -6.99 -0.13 -8.17
N ARG A 42 -8.20 -0.20 -7.63
CA ARG A 42 -8.43 -0.83 -6.32
C ARG A 42 -8.13 -2.32 -6.32
N ASN A 43 -8.52 -3.03 -7.38
CA ASN A 43 -8.20 -4.45 -7.54
C ASN A 43 -6.69 -4.66 -7.63
N GLU A 44 -5.98 -3.80 -8.36
CA GLU A 44 -4.53 -3.84 -8.50
C GLU A 44 -3.82 -3.54 -7.17
N ALA A 45 -4.26 -2.52 -6.43
CA ALA A 45 -3.76 -2.23 -5.09
C ALA A 45 -3.98 -3.39 -4.11
N ALA A 46 -5.16 -4.04 -4.16
CA ALA A 46 -5.44 -5.23 -3.35
C ALA A 46 -4.51 -6.40 -3.70
N ASN A 47 -4.27 -6.63 -5.00
CA ASN A 47 -3.33 -7.65 -5.47
C ASN A 47 -1.89 -7.36 -5.03
N ILE A 48 -1.44 -6.11 -5.11
CA ILE A 48 -0.12 -5.71 -4.60
C ILE A 48 -0.03 -5.97 -3.10
N LYS A 49 -1.06 -5.58 -2.34
CA LYS A 49 -1.10 -5.79 -0.89
C LYS A 49 -1.04 -7.27 -0.56
N ALA A 50 -1.85 -8.11 -1.21
CA ALA A 50 -1.88 -9.55 -1.01
C ALA A 50 -0.51 -10.19 -1.30
N LYS A 51 0.14 -9.81 -2.41
CA LYS A 51 1.51 -10.25 -2.75
C LYS A 51 2.53 -9.85 -1.68
N LYS A 52 2.44 -8.61 -1.17
CA LYS A 52 3.33 -8.11 -0.10
C LYS A 52 3.08 -8.75 1.26
N THR A 53 1.84 -9.12 1.59
CA THR A 53 1.51 -9.74 2.89
C THR A 53 1.72 -11.25 2.92
N GLY A 54 1.61 -11.93 1.77
CA GLY A 54 1.79 -13.38 1.67
C GLY A 54 3.23 -13.85 1.49
N GLN A 55 4.14 -12.96 1.08
CA GLN A 55 5.57 -13.24 0.97
C GLN A 55 6.30 -12.12 1.71
N ALA A 56 7.02 -12.46 2.79
CA ALA A 56 8.07 -11.57 3.28
C ALA A 56 8.94 -11.26 2.07
N SER A 57 9.02 -9.98 1.68
CA SER A 57 9.80 -9.58 0.52
C SER A 57 11.18 -10.22 0.62
N GLN A 58 11.75 -10.70 -0.49
CA GLN A 58 13.10 -11.27 -0.49
C GLN A 58 14.10 -10.34 0.22
N THR A 59 13.91 -9.04 0.09
CA THR A 59 14.64 -8.00 0.84
C THR A 59 14.35 -8.03 2.34
N GLN A 60 13.09 -8.15 2.77
CA GLN A 60 12.74 -8.26 4.19
C GLN A 60 13.35 -9.52 4.82
N GLN A 61 13.35 -10.64 4.11
CA GLN A 61 13.89 -11.90 4.58
C GLN A 61 15.43 -11.87 4.66
N ALA A 62 16.09 -11.29 3.65
CA ALA A 62 17.53 -11.05 3.65
C ALA A 62 17.95 -10.10 4.77
N ASN A 63 17.22 -9.00 4.97
CA ASN A 63 17.48 -8.06 6.06
C ASN A 63 17.36 -8.73 7.44
N LEU A 64 16.33 -9.57 7.63
CA LEU A 64 16.15 -10.35 8.86
C LEU A 64 17.28 -11.36 9.10
N ALA A 65 17.75 -12.03 8.04
CA ALA A 65 18.88 -12.95 8.13
C ALA A 65 20.18 -12.23 8.50
N THR A 66 20.46 -11.08 7.88
CA THR A 66 21.62 -10.24 8.20
C THR A 66 21.58 -9.75 9.65
N LEU A 67 20.42 -9.28 10.13
CA LEU A 67 20.26 -8.85 11.52
C LEU A 67 20.55 -9.98 12.51
N LYS A 68 20.04 -11.19 12.24
CA LYS A 68 20.34 -12.38 13.06
C LYS A 68 21.83 -12.73 13.05
N ALA A 69 22.49 -12.65 11.89
CA ALA A 69 23.91 -12.94 11.77
C ALA A 69 24.78 -11.97 12.59
N ILE A 70 24.44 -10.67 12.56
CA ILE A 70 25.12 -9.63 13.36
C ILE A 70 24.95 -9.91 14.85
N GLU A 71 23.75 -10.32 15.29
CA GLU A 71 23.49 -10.61 16.70
C GLU A 71 24.27 -11.83 17.21
N LEU A 72 24.37 -12.88 16.41
CA LEU A 72 25.19 -14.06 16.73
C LEU A 72 26.68 -13.71 16.81
N ALA A 73 27.19 -12.90 15.87
CA ALA A 73 28.59 -12.46 15.88
C ALA A 73 28.92 -11.65 17.15
N ARG A 74 27.99 -10.81 17.63
CA ARG A 74 28.16 -10.07 18.89
C ARG A 74 28.27 -10.99 20.11
N GLN A 75 27.51 -12.07 20.17
CA GLN A 75 27.54 -13.02 21.30
C GLN A 75 28.84 -13.84 21.31
N GLN A 76 29.33 -14.25 20.14
CA GLN A 76 30.58 -15.01 20.02
C GLN A 76 31.81 -14.19 20.40
N GLY A 77 31.83 -12.89 20.06
CA GLY A 77 32.89 -11.98 20.47
C GLY A 77 32.98 -11.77 21.99
N PHE A 78 31.89 -11.99 22.74
CA PHE A 78 31.88 -11.90 24.20
C PHE A 78 32.41 -13.18 24.87
N ASN A 79 32.21 -14.36 24.26
CA ASN A 79 32.62 -15.65 24.82
C ASN A 79 34.10 -16.01 24.56
N GLY A 80 34.85 -15.20 23.80
CA GLY A 80 36.26 -15.43 23.46
C GLY A 80 37.28 -14.67 24.33
N GLN A 81 36.84 -13.90 25.33
CA GLN A 81 37.70 -13.25 26.31
C GLN A 81 37.49 -13.89 27.69
N SER A 82 38.04 -15.09 27.91
CA SER A 82 38.17 -15.73 29.22
C SER A 82 39.40 -16.63 29.21
#